data_AF-A0A0A0N3A3-F1
#
_entry.id   AF-A0A0A0N3A3-F1
#
_cell.length_a   1.000
_cell.length_b   1.000
_cell.length_c   1.000
_cell.angle_alpha   90.00
_cell.angle_beta   90.00
_cell.angle_gamma   90.00
#
_symmetry.space_group_name_H-M   'P 1'
#
loop_
_entity.id
_entity.type
_entity.pdbx_description
1 polymer ?
#
loop_
_entity_poly.entity_id
_entity_poly.type
_entity_poly.pdbx_seq_one_letter_code
_entity_poly.pdbx_strand_id
1 'polypeptide(L)' 'MWYAEHDIDLRLGATVAAVDPIAHEVTFAGGSRLDYAKLLLTTGRVLAGMNVNVLADLLGHPGRAC' A
#
# COMPACT_ATOMS: atom_id res chain seq x y z
N MET A 1 -6.89 24.10 -12.98
CA MET A 1 -6.48 23.15 -11.92
C MET A 1 -5.08 22.69 -12.25
N TRP A 2 -4.11 22.97 -11.38
CA TRP A 2 -2.67 22.77 -11.61
C TRP A 2 -2.32 21.38 -12.21
N TYR A 3 -2.90 20.28 -11.71
CA TYR A 3 -2.61 18.95 -12.25
C TYR A 3 -2.95 18.79 -13.74
N ALA A 4 -4.12 19.28 -14.17
CA ALA A 4 -4.49 19.23 -15.58
C ALA A 4 -3.67 20.21 -16.44
N GLU A 5 -3.28 21.36 -15.86
CA GLU A 5 -2.41 22.35 -16.52
C GLU A 5 -0.98 21.82 -16.73
N HIS A 6 -0.59 20.81 -15.95
CA HIS A 6 0.70 20.14 -16.03
C HIS A 6 0.61 18.72 -16.59
N ASP A 7 -0.50 18.38 -17.27
CA ASP A 7 -0.73 17.08 -17.92
C ASP A 7 -0.61 15.86 -16.97
N ILE A 8 -0.97 16.06 -15.70
CA ILE A 8 -1.01 15.02 -14.68
C ILE A 8 -2.42 14.44 -14.59
N ASP A 9 -2.58 13.18 -14.98
CA ASP A 9 -3.80 12.38 -14.74
C ASP A 9 -3.83 11.91 -13.27
N LEU A 10 -4.53 12.66 -12.42
CA LEU A 10 -4.68 12.35 -11.00
C LEU A 10 -5.87 11.41 -10.76
N ARG A 11 -5.58 10.18 -10.32
CA ARG A 11 -6.59 9.15 -10.01
C ARG A 11 -6.73 8.93 -8.50
N LEU A 12 -7.64 9.67 -7.87
CA LEU A 12 -7.97 9.47 -6.45
C LEU A 12 -8.84 8.21 -6.26
N GLY A 13 -8.69 7.54 -5.12
CA GLY A 13 -9.42 6.30 -4.83
C GLY A 13 -8.99 5.08 -5.66
N ALA A 14 -7.95 5.21 -6.49
CA ALA A 14 -7.45 4.14 -7.35
C ALA A 14 -6.36 3.31 -6.63
N THR A 15 -6.77 2.38 -5.79
CA THR A 15 -5.83 1.46 -5.12
C THR A 15 -5.22 0.48 -6.12
N VAL A 16 -3.90 0.48 -6.25
CA VAL A 16 -3.15 -0.54 -6.99
C VAL A 16 -3.05 -1.81 -6.14
N ALA A 17 -3.48 -2.94 -6.68
CA ALA A 17 -3.49 -4.24 -6.01
C ALA A 17 -2.35 -5.16 -6.48
N ALA A 18 -1.89 -5.01 -7.72
CA ALA A 18 -0.76 -5.76 -8.24
C ALA A 18 0.05 -4.95 -9.26
N VAL A 19 1.31 -5.32 -9.41
CA VAL A 19 2.24 -4.79 -10.42
C VAL A 19 2.82 -6.00 -11.16
N ASP A 20 2.75 -6.00 -12.49
CA ASP A 20 3.43 -6.95 -13.36
C ASP A 20 4.61 -6.23 -14.04
N PRO A 21 5.85 -6.47 -13.58
CA PRO A 21 7.04 -5.82 -14.14
C PRO A 21 7.48 -6.37 -15.49
N ILE A 22 7.00 -7.55 -15.92
CA ILE A 22 7.34 -8.13 -17.21
C ILE A 22 6.41 -7.56 -18.28
N ALA A 23 5.11 -7.52 -17.99
CA ALA A 23 4.12 -6.89 -18.86
C ALA A 23 4.16 -5.35 -18.81
N HIS A 24 4.84 -4.79 -17.80
CA HIS A 24 4.82 -3.36 -17.48
C HIS A 24 3.40 -2.82 -17.25
N GLU A 25 2.65 -3.49 -16.38
CA GLU A 25 1.25 -3.19 -16.10
C GLU A 25 0.99 -3.08 -14.60
N VAL A 26 0.05 -2.23 -14.20
CA VAL A 26 -0.55 -2.24 -12.86
C VAL A 26 -2.02 -2.67 -12.92
N THR A 27 -2.44 -3.49 -11.95
CA THR A 27 -3.84 -3.86 -11.76
C THR A 27 -4.40 -3.13 -10.54
N PHE A 28 -5.53 -2.44 -10.72
CA PHE A 28 -6.25 -1.79 -9.63
C PHE A 28 -7.17 -2.77 -8.89
N ALA A 29 -7.56 -2.43 -7.66
CA ALA A 29 -8.45 -3.27 -6.83
C ALA A 29 -9.81 -3.57 -7.51
N GLY A 30 -10.28 -2.71 -8.42
CA GLY A 30 -11.47 -2.95 -9.24
C GLY A 30 -11.26 -3.85 -10.46
N GLY A 31 -10.05 -4.39 -10.66
CA GLY A 31 -9.69 -5.26 -11.78
C GLY A 31 -9.30 -4.55 -13.08
N SER A 32 -9.41 -3.22 -13.15
CA SER A 32 -8.91 -2.45 -14.29
C SER A 32 -7.37 -2.44 -14.32
N ARG A 33 -6.82 -2.17 -15.51
CA ARG A 33 -5.39 -2.24 -15.79
C ARG A 33 -4.88 -0.94 -16.41
N LEU A 34 -3.59 -0.67 -16.21
CA LEU A 34 -2.89 0.45 -16.81
C LEU A 34 -1.45 0.08 -17.11
N ASP A 35 -1.05 0.27 -18.37
CA ASP A 35 0.33 0.10 -18.82
C ASP A 35 1.22 1.25 -18.36
N TYR A 36 2.49 0.96 -18.12
CA TYR A 36 3.50 1.97 -17.80
C TYR A 36 4.78 1.79 -18.60
N ALA A 37 5.42 2.89 -18.99
CA ALA A 37 6.80 2.83 -19.47
C ALA A 37 7.80 2.79 -18.30
N LYS A 38 7.50 3.53 -17.23
CA LYS A 38 8.29 3.61 -16.00
C LYS A 38 7.37 3.69 -14.79
N LEU A 39 7.77 3.06 -13.69
CA LEU A 39 7.01 3.03 -12.44
C LEU A 39 7.83 3.56 -11.27
N LEU A 40 7.25 4.49 -10.51
CA LEU A 40 7.82 4.98 -9.24
C LEU A 40 6.91 4.55 -8.09
N LEU A 41 7.44 3.79 -7.14
CA LEU A 41 6.70 3.36 -5.96
C LEU A 41 6.87 4.37 -4.83
N THR A 42 5.78 5.07 -4.51
CA THR A 42 5.70 6.09 -3.45
C THR A 42 4.62 5.77 -2.41
N THR A 43 4.32 4.49 -2.20
CA THR A 43 3.20 4.00 -1.35
C THR A 43 3.39 4.23 0.16
N GLY A 44 4.48 4.86 0.59
CA GLY A 44 4.83 5.01 2.00
C GLY A 44 5.04 3.66 2.70
N ARG A 45 4.85 3.64 4.02
CA ARG A 45 4.92 2.42 4.85
C ARG A 45 3.65 2.28 5.68
N VAL A 46 3.21 1.05 5.86
CA VAL A 46 2.24 0.70 6.91
C VAL A 46 3.02 0.15 8.09
N LEU A 47 2.73 0.65 9.29
CA LEU A 47 3.30 0.11 10.52
C LEU A 47 2.48 -1.11 10.93
N ALA A 48 3.05 -2.30 10.79
CA ALA A 48 2.39 -3.54 11.16
C ALA A 48 2.35 -3.70 12.69
N GLY A 49 1.19 -4.12 13.22
CA GLY A 49 1.11 -4.72 14.55
C GLY A 49 1.17 -3.78 15.75
N MET A 50 0.88 -2.47 15.60
CA MET A 50 0.67 -1.62 16.78
C MET A 50 -0.65 -1.99 17.47
N ASN A 51 -0.58 -2.95 18.39
CA ASN A 51 -1.67 -3.26 19.31
C ASN A 51 -1.66 -2.26 20.46
N VAL A 52 -2.67 -1.40 20.55
CA VAL A 52 -2.81 -0.40 21.62
C VAL A 52 -3.59 -0.93 22.84
N ASN A 53 -3.90 -2.23 22.89
CA ASN A 53 -4.48 -2.84 24.08
C ASN A 53 -3.41 -3.11 25.14
N VAL A 54 -3.06 -2.05 25.87
CA VAL A 54 -2.08 -2.06 26.96
C VAL A 54 -2.39 -3.17 27.99
N LEU A 55 -3.66 -3.50 28.23
CA LEU A 55 -4.02 -4.55 29.20
C LEU A 55 -3.54 -5.94 28.79
N ALA A 56 -3.52 -6.26 27.48
CA ALA A 56 -3.04 -7.55 26.99
C ALA A 56 -1.50 -7.63 26.93
N ASP A 57 -0.84 -6.49 26.71
CA ASP A 57 0.62 -6.37 26.67
C ASP A 57 1.26 -6.44 28.08
N LEU A 58 0.62 -5.85 29.09
CA LEU A 58 1.08 -5.87 30.48
C LEU A 58 0.89 -7.22 31.21
N LEU A 59 0.05 -8.10 30.67
CA LEU A 59 -0.21 -9.43 31.24
C LEU A 59 0.72 -10.54 30.70
N GLY A 60 1.85 -10.16 30.06
CA GLY A 60 2.99 -10.98 29.63
C GLY A 60 2.84 -12.51 29.68
N HIS A 61 2.97 -13.18 28.53
CA HIS A 61 2.92 -14.64 28.38
C HIS A 61 3.50 -15.40 29.60
N PRO A 62 2.67 -16.11 30.39
CA PRO A 62 3.19 -16.92 31.47
C PRO A 62 3.82 -18.17 30.86
N GLY A 63 5.15 -18.22 30.78
CA GLY A 63 5.84 -19.46 30.43
C GLY A 63 7.09 -19.29 29.58
N ARG A 64 8.15 -18.74 30.17
CA ARG A 64 9.50 -19.28 29.97
C ARG A 64 10.13 -19.50 31.33
N ALA A 65 9.73 -20.59 31.95
CA ALA A 65 10.49 -21.26 32.99
C ALA A 65 10.88 -22.64 32.45
N CYS A 66 12.17 -22.95 32.62
CA CYS A 66 12.94 -24.13 32.15
C CYS A 66 13.47 -24.06 30.72
#